data_AF-A0A660S3G8-F1
#
_entry.id   AF-A0A660S3G8-F1
#
_cell.length_a   1.000
_cell.length_b   1.000
_cell.length_c   1.000
_cell.angle_alpha   90.00
_cell.angle_beta   90.00
_cell.angle_gamma   90.00
#
_symmetry.space_group_name_H-M   'P 1'
#
loop_
_entity.id
_entity.type
_entity.pdbx_description
1 polymer ?
#
loop_
_entity_poly.entity_id
_entity_poly.type
_entity_poly.pdbx_seq_one_letter_code
_entity_poly.pdbx_strand_id
1 'polypeptide(L)'
;MALGPLEVNISQVGYGTLPVADRRLQTFNVHTGLVAVEADSTYDVLNVSGSGMFYSVFHKSEGIAPNYAQLFCNLDNAGTEKDKFHFDIFSVNYHGITTKDFYQVADFIVQVSAWDTTNNVYSVYSRGCKGYFANSLYFYLKNADTANSSNQVGEIWYFLYTSTKNIKLKPSQWWGQNVQELRKLIKQDYKECEAVIMDRYVINPDDPEDQQISAPRLQIIVPDWVDEKKIIERMIKEGIAEDVLS
;
A
#
# COMPACT_ATOMS: atom_id res chain seq x y z
N MET A 1 -23.97 -9.67 -40.76
CA MET A 1 -23.72 -10.66 -39.70
C MET A 1 -23.71 -9.89 -38.39
N ALA A 2 -24.74 -10.02 -37.56
CA ALA A 2 -24.83 -9.31 -36.29
C ALA A 2 -24.06 -10.12 -35.23
N LEU A 3 -23.06 -9.50 -34.61
CA LEU A 3 -22.39 -10.07 -33.44
C LEU A 3 -23.36 -9.95 -32.26
N GLY A 4 -23.79 -11.08 -31.72
CA GLY A 4 -24.62 -11.12 -30.52
C GLY A 4 -23.87 -10.56 -29.30
N PRO A 5 -24.59 -10.16 -28.24
CA PRO A 5 -23.98 -9.65 -27.03
C PRO A 5 -23.05 -10.71 -26.41
N LEU A 6 -21.81 -10.33 -26.15
CA LEU A 6 -20.87 -11.13 -25.37
C LEU A 6 -21.39 -11.20 -23.93
N GLU A 7 -21.85 -12.37 -23.49
CA GLU A 7 -22.03 -12.66 -22.08
C GLU A 7 -20.64 -12.78 -21.43
N VAL A 8 -20.21 -11.70 -20.79
CA VAL A 8 -19.01 -11.71 -19.93
C VAL A 8 -19.42 -12.37 -18.61
N ASN A 9 -19.05 -13.63 -18.45
CA ASN A 9 -19.13 -14.33 -17.17
C ASN A 9 -18.04 -13.75 -16.25
N ILE A 10 -18.41 -12.75 -15.44
CA ILE A 10 -17.55 -12.21 -14.39
C ILE A 10 -17.58 -13.24 -13.24
N SER A 11 -16.63 -14.16 -13.23
CA SER A 11 -16.37 -14.95 -12.02
C SER A 11 -15.91 -14.00 -10.93
N GLN A 12 -16.73 -13.83 -9.89
CA GLN A 12 -16.33 -13.15 -8.65
C GLN A 12 -15.04 -13.79 -8.13
N VAL A 13 -13.93 -13.10 -8.31
CA VAL A 13 -12.66 -13.43 -7.66
C VAL A 13 -12.89 -13.20 -6.16
N GLY A 14 -12.73 -14.26 -5.38
CA GLY A 14 -13.12 -14.29 -3.98
C GLY A 14 -12.55 -13.12 -3.20
N TYR A 15 -13.44 -12.35 -2.57
CA TYR A 15 -13.05 -11.45 -1.49
C TYR A 15 -12.55 -12.30 -0.32
N GLY A 16 -11.25 -12.54 -0.25
CA GLY A 16 -10.62 -12.95 0.99
C GLY A 16 -10.88 -11.85 2.02
N THR A 17 -11.76 -12.10 2.97
CA THR A 17 -11.89 -11.24 4.15
C THR A 17 -10.57 -11.32 4.93
N LEU A 18 -9.71 -10.32 4.74
CA LEU A 18 -8.56 -10.12 5.61
C LEU A 18 -9.09 -9.82 7.02
N PRO A 19 -8.67 -10.54 8.06
CA PRO A 19 -9.04 -10.21 9.44
C PRO A 19 -8.35 -8.88 9.81
N VAL A 20 -9.13 -7.80 9.90
CA VAL A 20 -8.64 -6.41 10.01
C VAL A 20 -8.53 -5.90 11.44
N ALA A 21 -8.81 -6.71 12.47
CA ALA A 21 -8.96 -6.18 13.83
C ALA A 21 -7.67 -5.54 14.39
N ASP A 22 -6.48 -6.03 14.00
CA ASP A 22 -5.21 -5.64 14.61
C ASP A 22 -4.14 -5.14 13.62
N ARG A 23 -4.50 -4.91 12.35
CA ARG A 23 -3.55 -4.49 11.31
C ARG A 23 -3.66 -3.00 11.02
N ARG A 24 -2.51 -2.30 10.98
CA ARG A 24 -2.43 -0.91 10.56
C ARG A 24 -2.08 -0.79 9.09
N LEU A 25 -2.55 0.30 8.48
CA LEU A 25 -2.25 0.66 7.09
C LEU A 25 -1.06 1.61 7.08
N GLN A 26 0.08 1.16 6.55
CA GLN A 26 1.20 2.04 6.24
C GLN A 26 1.17 2.39 4.76
N THR A 27 1.26 3.69 4.43
CA THR A 27 1.18 4.19 3.05
C THR A 27 2.56 4.38 2.47
N PHE A 28 2.75 3.94 1.22
CA PHE A 28 3.99 4.04 0.49
C PHE A 28 3.74 4.56 -0.92
N ASN A 29 4.77 5.22 -1.46
CA ASN A 29 4.87 5.63 -2.85
C ASN A 29 6.26 5.22 -3.33
N VAL A 30 6.31 4.55 -4.47
CA VAL A 30 7.55 4.27 -5.20
C VAL A 30 7.46 4.95 -6.56
N HIS A 31 8.53 5.65 -6.93
CA HIS A 31 8.65 6.36 -8.20
C HIS A 31 10.04 6.08 -8.78
N THR A 32 10.13 5.50 -9.98
CA THR A 32 11.43 5.12 -10.58
C THR A 32 12.30 6.29 -10.98
N GLY A 33 11.70 7.45 -11.27
CA GLY A 33 12.35 8.46 -12.10
C GLY A 33 12.22 8.07 -13.59
N LEU A 34 12.82 8.88 -14.46
CA LEU A 34 12.95 8.51 -15.87
C LEU A 34 14.07 7.47 -16.02
N VAL A 35 13.71 6.27 -16.47
CA VAL A 35 14.63 5.15 -16.64
C VAL A 35 14.64 4.69 -18.09
N ALA A 36 15.82 4.33 -18.60
CA ALA A 36 15.95 3.69 -19.90
C ALA A 36 15.58 2.21 -19.78
N VAL A 37 14.66 1.75 -20.62
CA VAL A 37 14.26 0.34 -20.75
C VAL A 37 14.65 -0.11 -22.15
N GLU A 38 15.67 -0.97 -22.24
CA GLU A 38 16.21 -1.49 -23.49
C GLU A 38 15.14 -2.22 -24.32
N ALA A 39 15.42 -2.42 -25.61
CA ALA A 39 14.54 -3.20 -26.49
C ALA A 39 14.31 -4.62 -25.94
N ASP A 40 13.07 -5.11 -26.02
CA ASP A 40 12.61 -6.42 -25.52
C ASP A 40 13.08 -6.74 -24.09
N SER A 41 12.98 -5.76 -23.19
CA SER A 41 13.47 -5.88 -21.82
C SER A 41 12.47 -5.39 -20.78
N THR A 42 12.79 -5.68 -19.52
CA THR A 42 12.00 -5.27 -18.36
C THR A 42 12.84 -4.47 -17.37
N TYR A 43 12.18 -3.63 -16.58
CA TYR A 43 12.79 -2.89 -15.48
C TYR A 43 11.95 -3.04 -14.21
N ASP A 44 12.56 -3.53 -13.14
CA ASP A 44 11.90 -3.71 -11.84
C ASP A 44 11.57 -2.36 -11.19
N VAL A 45 10.29 -2.11 -10.95
CA VAL A 45 9.82 -0.88 -10.30
C VAL A 45 9.71 -1.08 -8.79
N LEU A 46 9.04 -2.14 -8.38
CA LEU A 46 8.71 -2.44 -6.98
C LEU A 46 8.80 -3.93 -6.77
N ASN A 47 9.43 -4.38 -5.68
CA ASN A 47 9.37 -5.75 -5.19
C ASN A 47 9.29 -5.73 -3.67
N VAL A 48 8.11 -6.02 -3.13
CA VAL A 48 7.88 -6.02 -1.67
C VAL A 48 7.17 -7.28 -1.22
N SER A 49 7.56 -7.75 -0.04
CA SER A 49 6.90 -8.86 0.66
C SER A 49 5.96 -8.32 1.73
N GLY A 50 4.89 -9.07 2.00
CA GLY A 50 3.88 -8.76 3.00
C GLY A 50 2.47 -8.83 2.43
N SER A 51 1.49 -8.41 3.22
CA SER A 51 0.11 -8.27 2.78
C SER A 51 -0.26 -6.80 2.64
N GLY A 52 -1.09 -6.44 1.67
CA GLY A 52 -1.43 -5.06 1.42
C GLY A 52 -2.44 -4.86 0.30
N MET A 53 -2.51 -3.62 -0.18
CA MET A 53 -3.29 -3.23 -1.33
C MET A 53 -2.60 -2.06 -2.04
N PHE A 54 -2.42 -2.12 -3.35
CA PHE A 54 -2.08 -0.92 -4.13
C PHE A 54 -3.36 -0.29 -4.69
N TYR A 55 -3.35 1.01 -4.96
CA TYR A 55 -4.57 1.76 -5.29
C TYR A 55 -4.41 2.85 -6.36
N SER A 56 -3.17 3.10 -6.80
CA SER A 56 -2.90 4.09 -7.83
C SER A 56 -1.62 3.71 -8.56
N VAL A 57 -1.60 3.97 -9.87
CA VAL A 57 -0.50 3.63 -10.76
C VAL A 57 -0.34 4.73 -11.81
N PHE A 58 0.89 5.21 -12.01
CA PHE A 58 1.25 6.15 -13.07
C PHE A 58 2.29 5.49 -13.99
N HIS A 59 2.09 5.69 -15.29
CA HIS A 59 2.98 5.19 -16.34
C HIS A 59 3.23 6.28 -17.37
N LYS A 60 4.50 6.57 -17.62
CA LYS A 60 4.96 7.42 -18.72
C LYS A 60 5.89 6.62 -19.62
N SER A 61 5.82 6.83 -20.93
CA SER A 61 6.75 6.24 -21.90
C SER A 61 7.06 7.22 -23.02
N GLU A 62 8.32 7.20 -23.45
CA GLU A 62 8.86 7.98 -24.57
C GLU A 62 9.70 7.08 -25.50
N GLY A 63 9.58 7.29 -26.81
CA GLY A 63 10.47 6.71 -27.82
C GLY A 63 9.97 5.43 -28.51
N ILE A 64 8.91 4.80 -28.00
CA ILE A 64 8.30 3.59 -28.58
C ILE A 64 6.79 3.77 -28.78
N ALA A 65 6.19 3.03 -29.71
CA ALA A 65 4.74 3.07 -29.92
C ALA A 65 3.98 2.56 -28.67
N PRO A 66 2.72 2.98 -28.44
CA PRO A 66 2.04 2.75 -27.17
C PRO A 66 1.69 1.27 -26.97
N ASN A 67 1.56 0.50 -28.05
CA ASN A 67 1.37 -0.96 -28.01
C ASN A 67 2.62 -1.74 -27.56
N TYR A 68 3.73 -1.06 -27.28
CA TYR A 68 4.96 -1.67 -26.75
C TYR A 68 5.32 -1.20 -25.34
N ALA A 69 4.65 -0.16 -24.83
CA ALA A 69 4.90 0.39 -23.50
C ALA A 69 3.95 -0.23 -22.48
N GLN A 70 4.46 -1.12 -21.63
CA GLN A 70 3.65 -1.89 -20.67
C GLN A 70 4.14 -1.68 -19.23
N LEU A 71 3.21 -1.73 -18.27
CA LEU A 71 3.48 -1.76 -16.84
C LEU A 71 2.70 -2.92 -16.21
N PHE A 72 3.43 -3.92 -15.73
CA PHE A 72 2.87 -5.14 -15.19
C PHE A 72 2.85 -5.13 -13.66
N CYS A 73 1.88 -5.85 -13.13
CA CYS A 73 1.73 -6.18 -11.73
C CYS A 73 1.70 -7.70 -11.57
N ASN A 74 2.40 -8.23 -10.57
CA ASN A 74 2.33 -9.62 -10.14
C ASN A 74 2.02 -9.65 -8.65
N LEU A 75 0.87 -10.21 -8.30
CA LEU A 75 0.39 -10.37 -6.93
C LEU A 75 0.70 -11.78 -6.48
N ASP A 76 1.32 -11.91 -5.31
CA ASP A 76 1.57 -13.19 -4.63
C ASP A 76 2.33 -14.22 -5.47
N ASN A 77 3.15 -13.75 -6.42
CA ASN A 77 3.87 -14.58 -7.37
C ASN A 77 2.96 -15.56 -8.12
N ALA A 78 1.72 -15.15 -8.45
CA ALA A 78 0.75 -15.98 -9.16
C ALA A 78 1.23 -16.44 -10.55
N GLY A 79 2.38 -15.96 -11.02
CA GLY A 79 3.17 -16.57 -12.09
C GLY A 79 2.52 -16.55 -13.47
N THR A 80 1.36 -15.90 -13.60
CA THR A 80 0.65 -15.76 -14.86
C THR A 80 0.51 -14.28 -15.17
N GLU A 81 0.89 -13.89 -16.38
CA GLU A 81 0.56 -12.58 -16.98
C GLU A 81 -0.97 -12.38 -17.17
N LYS A 82 -1.81 -13.23 -16.54
CA LYS A 82 -3.27 -13.26 -16.68
C LYS A 82 -3.96 -12.17 -15.86
N ASP A 83 -3.31 -11.65 -14.83
CA ASP A 83 -3.82 -10.53 -14.04
C ASP A 83 -3.31 -9.20 -14.62
N LYS A 84 -3.52 -9.02 -15.93
CA LYS A 84 -3.11 -7.83 -16.67
C LYS A 84 -3.72 -6.61 -16.01
N PHE A 85 -2.86 -5.67 -15.63
CA PHE A 85 -3.32 -4.43 -15.03
C PHE A 85 -3.98 -3.56 -16.10
N HIS A 86 -5.27 -3.23 -15.90
CA HIS A 86 -6.11 -2.86 -17.04
C HIS A 86 -5.93 -1.44 -17.59
N PHE A 87 -5.04 -0.58 -17.06
CA PHE A 87 -4.92 0.83 -17.51
C PHE A 87 -3.50 1.39 -17.41
N ASP A 88 -2.53 0.67 -17.98
CA ASP A 88 -1.23 1.21 -18.42
C ASP A 88 -1.34 1.81 -19.84
N ILE A 89 -0.23 2.30 -20.42
CA ILE A 89 -0.23 2.90 -21.76
C ILE A 89 -0.73 1.91 -22.83
N PHE A 90 -0.26 0.66 -22.79
CA PHE A 90 -0.71 -0.40 -23.70
C PHE A 90 -2.22 -0.60 -23.63
N SER A 91 -2.77 -0.75 -22.42
CA SER A 91 -4.17 -1.05 -22.21
C SER A 91 -5.08 0.12 -22.58
N VAL A 92 -4.67 1.34 -22.25
CA VAL A 92 -5.35 2.58 -22.65
C VAL A 92 -5.41 2.70 -24.17
N ASN A 93 -4.32 2.39 -24.88
CA ASN A 93 -4.30 2.32 -26.34
C ASN A 93 -5.24 1.23 -26.88
N TYR A 94 -5.18 0.02 -26.30
CA TYR A 94 -6.02 -1.11 -26.70
C TYR A 94 -7.52 -0.80 -26.57
N HIS A 95 -7.91 -0.06 -25.54
CA HIS A 95 -9.29 0.36 -25.31
C HIS A 95 -9.70 1.66 -26.04
N GLY A 96 -8.80 2.27 -26.83
CA GLY A 96 -9.08 3.48 -27.60
C GLY A 96 -9.20 4.76 -26.76
N ILE A 97 -8.66 4.77 -25.55
CA ILE A 97 -8.70 5.91 -24.61
C ILE A 97 -7.49 6.82 -24.90
N THR A 98 -7.44 7.41 -26.10
CA THR A 98 -6.21 8.04 -26.63
C THR A 98 -6.23 9.57 -26.64
N THR A 99 -7.28 10.20 -26.12
CA THR A 99 -7.37 11.66 -26.03
C THR A 99 -6.98 12.14 -24.64
N LYS A 100 -6.31 13.29 -24.54
CA LYS A 100 -5.94 13.89 -23.25
C LYS A 100 -7.19 14.34 -22.48
N ASP A 101 -7.60 13.55 -21.49
CA ASP A 101 -8.78 13.83 -20.65
C ASP A 101 -8.79 12.95 -19.39
N PHE A 102 -9.83 13.11 -18.57
CA PHE A 102 -10.21 12.21 -17.49
C PHE A 102 -11.35 11.28 -17.93
N TYR A 103 -11.17 9.99 -17.68
CA TYR A 103 -12.12 8.94 -18.00
C TYR A 103 -12.52 8.24 -16.71
N GLN A 104 -13.82 8.21 -16.42
CA GLN A 104 -14.35 7.30 -15.42
C GLN A 104 -14.55 5.93 -16.06
N VAL A 105 -13.86 4.91 -15.58
CA VAL A 105 -14.00 3.54 -16.06
C VAL A 105 -14.42 2.69 -14.88
N ALA A 106 -15.70 2.31 -14.84
CA ALA A 106 -16.31 1.65 -13.68
C ALA A 106 -16.08 2.43 -12.37
N ASP A 107 -15.33 1.87 -11.42
CA ASP A 107 -15.10 2.37 -10.07
C ASP A 107 -13.77 3.13 -9.89
N PHE A 108 -13.00 3.34 -10.96
CA PHE A 108 -11.74 4.08 -10.92
C PHE A 108 -11.64 5.12 -12.05
N ILE A 109 -10.63 5.97 -11.96
CA ILE A 109 -10.39 7.09 -12.87
C ILE A 109 -9.09 6.84 -13.62
N VAL A 110 -9.10 7.06 -14.93
CA VAL A 110 -7.92 7.12 -15.79
C VAL A 110 -7.76 8.53 -16.30
N GLN A 111 -6.59 9.12 -16.10
CA GLN A 111 -6.22 10.42 -16.65
C GLN A 111 -5.15 10.20 -17.71
N VAL A 112 -5.43 10.64 -18.94
CA VAL A 112 -4.43 10.72 -20.01
C VAL A 112 -3.89 12.14 -20.03
N SER A 113 -2.67 12.34 -19.56
CA SER A 113 -2.04 13.67 -19.49
C SER A 113 -1.20 13.98 -20.74
N ALA A 114 -0.70 12.95 -21.42
CA ALA A 114 -0.01 13.05 -22.70
C ALA A 114 -0.39 11.89 -23.62
N TRP A 115 -0.68 12.22 -24.88
CA TRP A 115 -0.86 11.25 -25.96
C TRP A 115 -0.41 11.89 -27.27
N ASP A 116 0.84 11.64 -27.65
CA ASP A 116 1.45 12.17 -28.86
C ASP A 116 2.08 11.01 -29.64
N THR A 117 1.37 10.56 -30.67
CA THR A 117 1.82 9.48 -31.55
C THR A 117 2.86 9.91 -32.57
N THR A 118 3.08 11.21 -32.76
CA THR A 118 4.12 11.72 -33.67
C THR A 118 5.48 11.66 -33.00
N ASN A 119 5.55 12.01 -31.71
CA ASN A 119 6.79 12.00 -30.94
C ASN A 119 6.93 10.77 -30.01
N ASN A 120 5.96 9.85 -30.05
CA ASN A 120 5.88 8.69 -29.17
C ASN A 120 5.97 9.05 -27.68
N VAL A 121 5.17 10.01 -27.23
CA VAL A 121 5.13 10.46 -25.83
C VAL A 121 3.75 10.22 -25.24
N TYR A 122 3.70 9.39 -24.20
CA TYR A 122 2.46 8.96 -23.56
C TYR A 122 2.58 9.06 -22.05
N SER A 123 1.50 9.46 -21.40
CA SER A 123 1.43 9.49 -19.93
C SER A 123 0.00 9.24 -19.46
N VAL A 124 -0.13 8.22 -18.62
CA VAL A 124 -1.39 7.71 -18.10
C VAL A 124 -1.29 7.64 -16.58
N TYR A 125 -2.34 8.11 -15.90
CA TYR A 125 -2.47 8.00 -14.46
C TYR A 125 -3.79 7.33 -14.08
N SER A 126 -3.70 6.20 -13.41
CA SER A 126 -4.85 5.39 -12.99
C SER A 126 -5.01 5.50 -11.47
N ARG A 127 -6.15 5.99 -11.01
CA ARG A 127 -6.48 6.20 -9.59
C ARG A 127 -7.69 5.37 -9.18
N GLY A 128 -7.61 4.69 -8.04
CA GLY A 128 -8.68 3.83 -7.54
C GLY A 128 -8.63 2.42 -8.11
N CYS A 129 -7.63 2.10 -8.92
CA CYS A 129 -7.36 0.77 -9.45
C CYS A 129 -6.77 -0.11 -8.32
N LYS A 130 -7.66 -0.71 -7.53
CA LYS A 130 -7.27 -1.44 -6.32
C LYS A 130 -6.91 -2.89 -6.64
N GLY A 131 -5.78 -3.36 -6.11
CA GLY A 131 -5.46 -4.79 -6.08
C GLY A 131 -4.86 -5.18 -4.73
N TYR A 132 -5.39 -6.25 -4.15
CA TYR A 132 -4.97 -6.77 -2.85
C TYR A 132 -3.97 -7.90 -3.03
N PHE A 133 -3.00 -8.00 -2.12
CA PHE A 133 -2.00 -9.06 -2.09
C PHE A 133 -1.82 -9.58 -0.66
N ALA A 134 -1.53 -10.87 -0.51
CA ALA A 134 -1.37 -11.53 0.78
C ALA A 134 0.09 -11.74 1.18
N ASN A 135 0.98 -11.91 0.21
CA ASN A 135 2.36 -12.35 0.36
C ASN A 135 3.37 -11.43 -0.35
N SER A 136 3.06 -10.96 -1.56
CA SER A 136 3.99 -10.10 -2.31
C SER A 136 3.30 -9.20 -3.33
N LEU A 137 3.93 -8.05 -3.58
CA LEU A 137 3.57 -7.13 -4.64
C LEU A 137 4.82 -6.84 -5.48
N TYR A 138 4.72 -7.13 -6.77
CA TYR A 138 5.80 -6.87 -7.72
C TYR A 138 5.28 -6.09 -8.92
N PHE A 139 5.95 -4.99 -9.27
CA PHE A 139 5.70 -4.21 -10.48
C PHE A 139 6.96 -4.10 -11.33
N TYR A 140 6.79 -4.15 -12.64
CA TYR A 140 7.87 -3.91 -13.59
C TYR A 140 7.37 -3.24 -14.87
N LEU A 141 8.22 -2.39 -15.43
CA LEU A 141 8.02 -1.82 -16.76
C LEU A 141 8.49 -2.84 -17.80
N LYS A 142 7.81 -2.92 -18.94
CA LYS A 142 8.22 -3.72 -20.08
C LYS A 142 8.24 -2.87 -21.34
N ASN A 143 9.34 -2.97 -22.07
CA ASN A 143 9.46 -2.50 -23.43
C ASN A 143 9.35 -3.71 -24.35
N ALA A 144 8.21 -3.86 -25.04
CA ALA A 144 7.98 -4.94 -25.99
C ALA A 144 8.40 -4.58 -27.44
N ASP A 145 8.99 -3.39 -27.66
CA ASP A 145 9.61 -3.03 -28.93
C ASP A 145 10.95 -3.76 -29.01
N THR A 146 11.14 -4.56 -30.07
CA THR A 146 12.35 -5.37 -30.26
C THR A 146 13.49 -4.60 -30.91
N ALA A 147 13.26 -3.37 -31.37
CA ALA A 147 14.22 -2.56 -32.11
C ALA A 147 14.69 -1.33 -31.34
N ASN A 148 13.81 -0.69 -30.57
CA ASN A 148 14.10 0.59 -29.93
C ASN A 148 14.06 0.49 -28.40
N SER A 149 15.00 1.15 -27.73
CA SER A 149 14.88 1.44 -26.31
C SER A 149 13.84 2.53 -26.06
N SER A 150 13.38 2.64 -24.81
CA SER A 150 12.40 3.64 -24.38
C SER A 150 12.84 4.30 -23.09
N ASN A 151 12.38 5.53 -22.86
CA ASN A 151 12.47 6.14 -21.54
C ASN A 151 11.11 6.06 -20.86
N GLN A 152 11.06 5.40 -19.71
CA GLN A 152 9.81 5.12 -19.01
C GLN A 152 9.85 5.62 -17.57
N VAL A 153 8.67 5.85 -16.99
CA VAL A 153 8.47 6.14 -15.56
C VAL A 153 7.37 5.22 -15.05
N GLY A 154 7.61 4.54 -13.94
CA GLY A 154 6.60 3.84 -13.16
C GLY A 154 6.48 4.49 -11.79
N GLU A 155 5.25 4.78 -11.36
CA GLU A 155 4.98 5.21 -9.99
C GLU A 155 3.77 4.47 -9.42
N ILE A 156 3.95 3.88 -8.24
CA ILE A 156 3.01 2.98 -7.58
C ILE A 156 2.71 3.50 -6.18
N TRP A 157 1.42 3.65 -5.85
CA TRP A 157 0.96 3.95 -4.51
C TRP A 157 0.31 2.72 -3.91
N TYR A 158 0.74 2.36 -2.71
CA TYR A 158 0.27 1.18 -2.02
C TYR A 158 0.24 1.32 -0.51
N PHE A 159 -0.52 0.42 0.11
CA PHE A 159 -0.52 0.20 1.53
C PHE A 159 0.05 -1.17 1.85
N LEU A 160 0.79 -1.26 2.95
CA LEU A 160 1.05 -2.54 3.61
C LEU A 160 0.16 -2.61 4.85
N TYR A 161 -0.45 -3.78 5.04
CA TYR A 161 -1.02 -4.17 6.31
C TYR A 161 0.13 -4.62 7.21
N THR A 162 0.56 -3.74 8.10
CA THR A 162 1.50 -4.12 9.13
C THR A 162 0.72 -4.68 10.31
N SER A 163 1.09 -5.89 10.72
CA SER A 163 0.64 -6.41 12.00
C SER A 163 1.41 -5.66 13.09
N THR A 164 0.65 -5.11 14.03
CA THR A 164 1.20 -4.24 15.06
C THR A 164 0.79 -4.77 16.41
N LYS A 165 1.79 -5.06 17.26
CA LYS A 165 1.55 -5.33 18.66
C LYS A 165 1.13 -4.04 19.34
N ASN A 166 0.01 -4.11 20.06
CA ASN A 166 -0.44 -3.05 20.94
C ASN A 166 -0.15 -3.44 22.40
N ILE A 167 0.96 -2.93 22.92
CA ILE A 167 1.35 -3.15 24.32
C ILE A 167 0.59 -2.14 25.17
N LYS A 168 -0.35 -2.61 25.98
CA LYS A 168 -1.12 -1.78 26.90
C LYS A 168 -0.53 -1.88 28.30
N LEU A 169 -0.22 -0.75 28.89
CA LEU A 169 0.42 -0.65 30.19
C LEU A 169 -0.39 0.27 31.10
N LYS A 170 -0.39 -0.06 32.40
CA LYS A 170 -0.88 0.82 33.45
C LYS A 170 0.25 1.80 33.79
N PRO A 171 0.12 3.09 33.48
CA PRO A 171 1.18 4.05 33.74
C PRO A 171 1.26 4.34 35.25
N SER A 172 2.47 4.55 35.77
CA SER A 172 2.70 4.91 37.18
C SER A 172 2.23 6.33 37.54
N GLN A 173 2.18 7.21 36.54
CA GLN A 173 1.72 8.58 36.65
C GLN A 173 1.24 9.08 35.27
N TRP A 174 0.66 10.26 35.23
CA TRP A 174 0.22 10.83 33.96
C TRP A 174 1.41 11.36 33.14
N TRP A 175 1.77 10.65 32.06
CA TRP A 175 2.89 11.03 31.16
C TRP A 175 2.45 11.81 29.92
N GLY A 176 1.24 12.38 29.88
CA GLY A 176 0.68 13.00 28.67
C GLY A 176 1.58 14.06 28.00
N GLN A 177 2.34 14.83 28.77
CA GLN A 177 3.27 15.85 28.25
C GLN A 177 4.59 15.26 27.71
N ASN A 178 4.92 14.03 28.09
CA ASN A 178 6.21 13.38 27.84
C ASN A 178 6.11 12.23 26.83
N VAL A 179 4.95 12.05 26.17
CA VAL A 179 4.71 10.99 25.18
C VAL A 179 5.74 11.00 24.05
N GLN A 180 6.21 12.18 23.63
CA GLN A 180 7.25 12.30 22.61
C GLN A 180 8.61 11.81 23.08
N GLU A 181 8.95 12.02 24.35
CA GLU A 181 10.20 11.53 24.94
C GLU A 181 10.18 10.02 25.11
N LEU A 182 9.05 9.47 25.57
CA LEU A 182 8.83 8.02 25.61
C LEU A 182 8.96 7.39 24.22
N ARG A 183 8.37 8.01 23.20
CA ARG A 183 8.52 7.56 21.82
C ARG A 183 9.99 7.58 21.37
N LYS A 184 10.75 8.63 21.69
CA LYS A 184 12.18 8.70 21.37
C LYS A 184 12.97 7.59 22.06
N LEU A 185 12.72 7.35 23.35
CA LEU A 185 13.39 6.32 24.13
C LEU A 185 13.13 4.92 23.55
N ILE A 186 11.87 4.61 23.23
CA ILE A 186 11.52 3.32 22.61
C ILE A 186 12.15 3.20 21.21
N LYS A 187 12.15 4.27 20.39
CA LYS A 187 12.85 4.24 19.10
C LYS A 187 14.35 4.05 19.23
N GLN A 188 14.99 4.63 20.25
CA GLN A 188 16.42 4.45 20.50
C GLN A 188 16.75 3.00 20.89
N ASP A 189 15.98 2.44 21.82
CA ASP A 189 16.26 1.12 22.38
C ASP A 189 15.82 -0.03 21.44
N TYR A 190 14.75 0.16 20.65
CA TYR A 190 14.12 -0.90 19.84
C TYR A 190 14.08 -0.61 18.34
N LYS A 191 14.67 0.51 17.89
CA LYS A 191 14.76 0.99 16.49
C LYS A 191 13.43 1.35 15.82
N GLU A 192 12.33 0.75 16.25
CA GLU A 192 11.00 1.00 15.71
C GLU A 192 9.98 1.29 16.83
N CYS A 193 9.18 2.32 16.61
CA CYS A 193 8.01 2.64 17.43
C CYS A 193 7.06 3.49 16.59
N GLU A 194 5.92 2.92 16.25
CA GLU A 194 4.97 3.60 15.39
C GLU A 194 4.31 4.75 16.15
N ALA A 195 3.78 4.44 17.34
CA ALA A 195 3.09 5.39 18.18
C ALA A 195 3.22 5.03 19.66
N VAL A 196 3.20 6.08 20.48
CA VAL A 196 2.97 6.02 21.92
C VAL A 196 1.74 6.87 22.18
N ILE A 197 0.76 6.32 22.87
CA ILE A 197 -0.53 6.95 23.12
C ILE A 197 -0.77 6.91 24.62
N MET A 198 -1.14 8.06 25.20
CA MET A 198 -1.64 8.12 26.57
C MET A 198 -3.13 8.46 26.49
N ASP A 199 -3.97 7.51 26.88
CA ASP A 199 -5.42 7.67 26.88
C ASP A 199 -6.04 7.24 28.21
N ARG A 200 -7.36 7.14 28.25
CA ARG A 200 -8.10 6.52 29.35
C ARG A 200 -8.93 5.37 28.82
N TYR A 201 -9.11 4.35 29.64
CA TYR A 201 -10.01 3.24 29.39
C TYR A 201 -10.95 3.05 30.57
N VAL A 202 -12.13 2.48 30.30
CA VAL A 202 -13.10 2.13 31.34
C VAL A 202 -12.72 0.77 31.93
N ILE A 203 -12.57 0.72 33.26
CA ILE A 203 -12.17 -0.50 33.98
C ILE A 203 -13.32 -1.51 34.03
N ASN A 204 -14.55 -1.00 34.19
CA ASN A 204 -15.79 -1.73 34.38
C ASN A 204 -16.81 -1.36 33.28
N PRO A 205 -16.57 -1.75 32.02
CA PRO A 205 -17.41 -1.33 30.90
C PRO A 205 -18.84 -1.86 30.95
N ASP A 206 -19.09 -2.91 31.73
CA ASP A 206 -20.39 -3.55 31.87
C ASP A 206 -21.31 -2.85 32.89
N ASP A 207 -20.77 -1.93 33.72
CA ASP A 207 -21.54 -1.18 34.70
C ASP A 207 -22.27 0.02 34.07
N PRO A 208 -23.35 0.54 34.68
CA PRO A 208 -24.01 1.77 34.27
C PRO A 208 -23.03 2.94 34.11
N GLU A 209 -23.24 3.82 33.13
CA GLU A 209 -22.29 4.89 32.75
C GLU A 209 -21.89 5.80 33.93
N ASP A 210 -22.81 6.07 34.85
CA ASP A 210 -22.57 6.88 36.05
C ASP A 210 -21.71 6.18 37.11
N GLN A 211 -21.50 4.86 36.97
CA GLN A 211 -20.67 4.01 37.84
C GLN A 211 -19.36 3.58 37.15
N GLN A 212 -19.17 3.93 35.88
CA GLN A 212 -17.97 3.59 35.13
C GLN A 212 -16.76 4.39 35.61
N ILE A 213 -15.66 3.70 35.88
CA ILE A 213 -14.41 4.28 36.34
C ILE A 213 -13.43 4.29 35.17
N SER A 214 -12.91 5.48 34.86
CA SER A 214 -11.85 5.66 33.86
C SER A 214 -10.47 5.66 34.51
N ALA A 215 -9.57 4.80 34.02
CA ALA A 215 -8.15 4.79 34.39
C ALA A 215 -7.26 5.21 33.21
N PRO A 216 -6.08 5.81 33.48
CA PRO A 216 -5.11 6.10 32.44
C PRO A 216 -4.52 4.81 31.87
N ARG A 217 -4.19 4.83 30.58
CA ARG A 217 -3.53 3.74 29.87
C ARG A 217 -2.45 4.30 28.95
N LEU A 218 -1.29 3.67 29.01
CA LEU A 218 -0.19 3.87 28.07
C LEU A 218 -0.29 2.76 27.01
N GLN A 219 -0.42 3.12 25.75
CA GLN A 219 -0.36 2.19 24.62
C GLN A 219 0.92 2.43 23.82
N ILE A 220 1.68 1.39 23.59
CA ILE A 220 2.87 1.41 22.74
C ILE A 220 2.59 0.50 21.56
N ILE A 221 2.60 1.09 20.36
CA ILE A 221 2.42 0.34 19.11
C ILE A 221 3.75 0.13 18.42
N VAL A 222 4.07 -1.14 18.19
CA VAL A 222 5.31 -1.60 17.56
C VAL A 222 5.03 -2.70 16.53
N PRO A 223 5.93 -2.90 15.56
CA PRO A 223 5.85 -4.05 14.65
C PRO A 223 5.90 -5.39 15.38
N ASP A 224 5.29 -6.43 14.82
CA ASP A 224 5.23 -7.78 15.42
C ASP A 224 6.58 -8.42 15.74
N TRP A 225 7.61 -8.12 14.96
CA TRP A 225 8.95 -8.67 15.20
C TRP A 225 9.64 -8.04 16.41
N VAL A 226 9.11 -6.93 16.94
CA VAL A 226 9.59 -6.33 18.17
C VAL A 226 9.19 -7.21 19.35
N ASP A 227 10.18 -7.48 20.21
CA ASP A 227 9.99 -8.24 21.44
C ASP A 227 9.35 -7.36 22.51
N GLU A 228 8.02 -7.49 22.66
CA GLU A 228 7.23 -6.71 23.61
C GLU A 228 7.67 -6.88 25.05
N LYS A 229 8.20 -8.06 25.43
CA LYS A 229 8.61 -8.34 26.81
C LYS A 229 9.72 -7.39 27.24
N LYS A 230 10.68 -7.14 26.35
CA LYS A 230 11.77 -6.19 26.62
C LYS A 230 11.26 -4.77 26.83
N ILE A 231 10.25 -4.35 26.06
CA ILE A 231 9.64 -3.01 26.23
C ILE A 231 8.92 -2.95 27.57
N ILE A 232 8.09 -3.93 27.89
CA ILE A 232 7.35 -4.02 29.15
C ILE A 232 8.32 -3.94 30.34
N GLU A 233 9.32 -4.82 30.37
CA GLU A 233 10.33 -4.88 31.44
C GLU A 233 11.06 -3.54 31.60
N ARG A 234 11.39 -2.87 30.49
CA ARG A 234 12.03 -1.56 30.49
C ARG A 234 11.13 -0.48 31.10
N MET A 235 9.87 -0.41 30.66
CA MET A 235 8.91 0.59 31.15
C MET A 235 8.65 0.42 32.65
N ILE A 236 8.57 -0.82 33.14
CA ILE A 236 8.42 -1.10 34.57
C ILE A 236 9.71 -0.73 35.33
N LYS A 237 10.88 -1.13 34.82
CA LYS A 237 12.18 -0.86 35.46
C LYS A 237 12.47 0.65 35.60
N GLU A 238 12.05 1.45 34.63
CA GLU A 238 12.21 2.91 34.67
C GLU A 238 11.10 3.62 35.46
N GLY A 239 10.15 2.88 36.04
CA GLY A 239 9.04 3.45 36.80
C GLY A 239 8.07 4.25 35.93
N ILE A 240 8.03 3.98 34.63
CA ILE A 240 7.07 4.61 33.68
C ILE A 240 5.72 3.88 33.74
N ALA A 241 5.74 2.56 33.92
CA ALA A 241 4.57 1.71 34.05
C ALA A 241 4.62 0.87 35.34
N GLU A 242 3.45 0.53 35.88
CA GLU A 242 3.30 -0.34 37.04
C GLU A 242 3.06 -1.80 36.62
N ASP A 243 2.26 -2.01 35.57
CA ASP A 243 1.81 -3.33 35.16
C ASP A 243 1.36 -3.35 33.68
N VAL A 244 1.15 -4.54 33.15
CA VAL A 244 0.55 -4.79 31.83
C VAL A 244 -0.98 -4.84 31.97
N LEU A 245 -1.67 -4.23 31.01
CA LEU A 245 -3.13 -4.32 30.90
C LEU A 245 -3.49 -5.37 29.85
N SER A 246 -4.40 -6.27 30.19
CA SER A 246 -5.01 -7.25 29.27
C SER A 246 -5.94 -6.58 28.26
#